data_AF-G2LHE8-F1
#
_entry.id   AF-G2LHE8-F1
#
_cell.length_a   1.000
_cell.length_b   1.000
_cell.length_c   1.000
_cell.angle_alpha   90.00
_cell.angle_beta   90.00
_cell.angle_gamma   90.00
#
_symmetry.space_group_name_H-M   'P 1'
#
loop_
_entity.id
_entity.type
_entity.pdbx_description
1 polymer ?
#
loop_
_entity_poly.entity_id
_entity_poly.type
_entity_poly.pdbx_seq_one_letter_code
_entity_poly.pdbx_strand_id
1 'polypeptide(L)'
;MGSCCHHESSFSPCSARQRRTLWLTLGINALMFGVIVGAAWYGRSTALLADSLDNLGDALTYGLSLYVVSRDRAAKARVALFKGGLIFAAAAGVVVQIVHRLFHPGVPLFEVMGVFSLLGLAANGACLWLLWQHRQEDINMSSVWACSRNDVAGNVAVLVAAALVWLTGAAWPDVVVASGLVLLLLVSSVRVLSAALAELRITAKASPAQTTDLPTSLPG
;
A
#
# COMPACT_ATOMS: atom_id res chain seq x y z
N MET A 1 -4.33 -9.70 15.24
CA MET A 1 -5.65 -9.17 14.85
C MET A 1 -5.44 -7.99 13.91
N GLY A 2 -5.15 -8.24 12.63
CA GLY A 2 -4.82 -7.22 11.63
C GLY A 2 -5.90 -7.14 10.56
N SER A 3 -6.89 -6.29 10.80
CA SER A 3 -8.00 -6.06 9.89
C SER A 3 -7.83 -4.74 9.16
N CYS A 4 -8.00 -4.80 7.84
CA CYS A 4 -8.49 -3.74 6.96
C CYS A 4 -7.64 -2.47 6.70
N CYS A 5 -6.69 -2.57 5.77
CA CYS A 5 -6.55 -1.56 4.69
C CYS A 5 -7.18 -2.09 3.38
N HIS A 6 -8.15 -3.01 3.51
CA HIS A 6 -8.85 -3.74 2.43
C HIS A 6 -10.37 -3.74 2.59
N HIS A 7 -10.90 -2.93 3.50
CA HIS A 7 -12.31 -2.61 3.38
C HIS A 7 -12.40 -1.62 2.24
N GLU A 8 -13.06 -2.04 1.17
CA GLU A 8 -13.44 -1.22 0.04
C GLU A 8 -13.71 0.19 0.53
N SER A 9 -12.82 1.12 0.17
CA SER A 9 -13.04 2.54 0.33
C SER A 9 -14.40 2.80 -0.28
N SER A 10 -15.41 2.95 0.57
CA SER A 10 -16.77 3.20 0.17
C SER A 10 -16.68 4.47 -0.66
N PHE A 11 -16.82 4.32 -1.99
CA PHE A 11 -16.61 5.39 -2.96
C PHE A 11 -17.79 6.35 -2.90
N SER A 12 -18.02 6.93 -1.73
CA SER A 12 -18.97 7.99 -1.48
C SER A 12 -18.39 9.31 -1.99
N PRO A 13 -19.21 10.24 -2.48
CA PRO A 13 -18.74 11.54 -2.92
C PRO A 13 -17.94 12.22 -1.80
N CYS A 14 -16.67 12.49 -2.10
CA CYS A 14 -15.66 12.95 -1.16
C CYS A 14 -15.83 14.45 -0.90
N SER A 15 -15.94 14.88 0.37
CA SER A 15 -16.00 16.32 0.72
C SER A 15 -14.69 17.03 0.32
N ALA A 16 -14.75 18.35 0.08
CA ALA A 16 -13.55 19.12 -0.33
C ALA A 16 -12.37 18.99 0.66
N ARG A 17 -12.68 18.81 1.96
CA ARG A 17 -11.70 18.60 3.03
C ARG A 17 -11.04 17.23 2.95
N GLN A 18 -11.83 16.18 2.72
CA GLN A 18 -11.33 14.80 2.56
C GLN A 18 -10.47 14.65 1.29
N ARG A 19 -10.85 15.33 0.20
CA ARG A 19 -10.06 15.37 -1.04
C ARG A 19 -8.69 16.02 -0.82
N ARG A 20 -8.61 17.08 0.00
CA ARG A 20 -7.35 17.76 0.34
C ARG A 20 -6.44 16.86 1.18
N THR A 21 -6.98 16.15 2.17
CA THR A 21 -6.22 15.20 2.99
C THR A 21 -5.66 14.05 2.15
N LEU A 22 -6.46 13.47 1.25
CA LEU A 22 -6.00 12.41 0.35
C LEU A 22 -4.88 12.87 -0.60
N TRP A 23 -4.96 14.10 -1.11
CA TRP A 23 -3.88 14.67 -1.93
C TRP A 23 -2.60 14.87 -1.12
N LEU A 24 -2.72 15.29 0.14
CA LEU A 24 -1.58 15.47 1.03
C LEU A 24 -0.90 14.14 1.35
N THR A 25 -1.66 13.12 1.77
CA THR A 25 -1.11 11.79 2.10
C THR A 25 -0.54 11.10 0.86
N LEU A 26 -1.17 11.26 -0.31
CA LEU A 26 -0.63 10.81 -1.59
C LEU A 26 0.73 11.44 -1.87
N GLY A 27 0.84 12.76 -1.76
CA GLY A 27 2.09 13.48 -2.03
C GLY A 27 3.21 13.08 -1.07
N ILE A 28 2.90 12.93 0.22
CA ILE A 28 3.87 12.50 1.24
C ILE A 28 4.36 11.08 0.96
N ASN A 29 3.47 10.12 0.74
CA ASN A 29 3.86 8.72 0.52
C ASN A 29 4.59 8.52 -0.82
N ALA A 30 4.20 9.25 -1.87
CA ALA A 30 4.91 9.22 -3.14
C ALA A 30 6.33 9.82 -3.02
N LEU A 31 6.48 10.93 -2.29
CA LEU A 31 7.79 11.54 -2.04
C LEU A 31 8.68 10.61 -1.20
N MET A 32 8.12 10.06 -0.11
CA MET A 32 8.82 9.12 0.75
C MET A 32 9.26 7.88 -0.01
N PHE A 33 8.41 7.30 -0.85
CA PHE A 33 8.80 6.19 -1.72
C PHE A 33 10.05 6.53 -2.55
N GLY A 34 10.05 7.65 -3.28
CA GLY A 34 11.17 8.02 -4.14
C GLY A 34 12.48 8.23 -3.37
N VAL A 35 12.41 8.95 -2.24
CA VAL A 35 13.57 9.25 -1.40
C VAL A 35 14.12 7.99 -0.71
N ILE A 36 13.22 7.17 -0.15
CA ILE A 36 13.60 5.97 0.61
C ILE A 36 14.12 4.87 -0.32
N VAL A 37 13.62 4.71 -1.55
CA VAL A 37 14.21 3.76 -2.52
C VAL A 37 15.68 4.09 -2.80
N GLY A 38 16.01 5.37 -3.01
CA GLY A 38 17.38 5.81 -3.20
C GLY A 38 18.26 5.50 -1.99
N ALA A 39 17.74 5.78 -0.79
CA ALA A 39 18.40 5.45 0.46
C ALA A 39 18.55 3.94 0.68
N ALA A 40 17.56 3.14 0.30
CA ALA A 40 17.57 1.70 0.45
C ALA A 40 18.66 1.05 -0.41
N TRP A 41 18.83 1.54 -1.65
CA TRP A 41 19.92 1.11 -2.52
C TRP A 41 21.28 1.56 -2.01
N TYR A 42 21.42 2.83 -1.62
CA TYR A 42 22.69 3.36 -1.10
C TYR A 42 23.10 2.67 0.21
N GLY A 43 22.18 2.56 1.16
CA GLY A 43 22.36 1.88 2.45
C GLY A 43 22.31 0.35 2.36
N ARG A 44 22.02 -0.19 1.17
CA ARG A 44 21.86 -1.61 0.88
C ARG A 44 20.88 -2.30 1.85
N SER A 45 19.85 -1.62 2.34
CA SER A 45 18.88 -2.16 3.30
C SER A 45 17.65 -2.71 2.60
N THR A 46 17.30 -3.95 2.92
CA THR A 46 16.13 -4.63 2.36
C THR A 46 14.87 -4.26 3.13
N ALA A 47 14.98 -3.98 4.43
CA ALA A 47 13.87 -3.51 5.24
C ALA A 47 13.42 -2.11 4.79
N LEU A 48 14.36 -1.20 4.51
CA LEU A 48 14.05 0.13 3.96
C LEU A 48 13.35 0.05 2.60
N LEU A 49 13.78 -0.88 1.75
CA LEU A 49 13.14 -1.10 0.46
C LEU A 49 11.70 -1.58 0.64
N ALA A 50 11.47 -2.56 1.52
CA ALA A 50 10.13 -3.06 1.81
C ALA A 50 9.21 -1.94 2.34
N ASP A 51 9.69 -1.13 3.29
CA ASP A 51 8.97 0.03 3.83
C ASP A 51 8.61 1.06 2.74
N SER A 52 9.55 1.34 1.81
CA SER A 52 9.27 2.24 0.69
C SER A 52 8.14 1.73 -0.23
N LEU A 53 8.06 0.42 -0.44
CA LEU A 53 7.04 -0.18 -1.31
C LEU A 53 5.66 -0.21 -0.64
N ASP A 54 5.60 -0.21 0.69
CA ASP A 54 4.35 0.03 1.43
C ASP A 54 3.85 1.45 1.18
N ASN A 55 4.74 2.46 1.27
CA ASN A 55 4.40 3.85 0.93
C ASN A 55 3.89 3.97 -0.52
N LEU A 56 4.47 3.23 -1.48
CA LEU A 56 3.95 3.18 -2.86
C LEU A 56 2.54 2.58 -2.92
N GLY A 57 2.30 1.48 -2.22
CA GLY A 57 0.99 0.84 -2.13
C GLY A 57 -0.08 1.79 -1.60
N ASP A 58 0.25 2.56 -0.58
CA ASP A 58 -0.62 3.56 0.02
C ASP A 58 -0.86 4.75 -0.92
N ALA A 59 0.18 5.29 -1.55
CA ALA A 59 0.05 6.35 -2.55
C ALA A 59 -0.87 5.94 -3.70
N LEU A 60 -0.76 4.69 -4.19
CA LEU A 60 -1.66 4.14 -5.20
C LEU A 60 -3.10 3.99 -4.67
N THR A 61 -3.28 3.65 -3.40
CA THR A 61 -4.60 3.58 -2.75
C THR A 61 -5.28 4.95 -2.73
N TYR A 62 -4.55 5.98 -2.31
CA TYR A 62 -5.07 7.34 -2.26
C TYR A 62 -5.34 7.89 -3.66
N GLY A 63 -4.45 7.63 -4.62
CA GLY A 63 -4.63 8.03 -6.02
C GLY A 63 -5.86 7.37 -6.66
N LEU A 64 -6.06 6.07 -6.42
CA LEU A 64 -7.23 5.33 -6.87
C LEU A 64 -8.53 5.88 -6.26
N SER A 65 -8.49 6.19 -4.95
CA SER A 65 -9.62 6.79 -4.24
C SER A 65 -9.99 8.16 -4.85
N LEU A 66 -9.02 8.94 -5.30
CA LEU A 66 -9.28 10.23 -5.98
C LEU A 66 -9.77 10.07 -7.42
N TYR A 67 -9.21 9.12 -8.17
CA TYR A 67 -9.46 8.98 -9.60
C TYR A 67 -10.81 8.32 -9.93
N VAL A 68 -11.25 7.37 -9.08
CA VAL A 68 -12.35 6.45 -9.46
C VAL A 68 -13.64 6.70 -8.66
N VAL A 69 -13.69 7.74 -7.82
CA VAL A 69 -14.90 8.12 -7.06
C VAL A 69 -16.15 8.19 -7.94
N SER A 70 -16.05 8.71 -9.16
CA SER A 70 -17.18 8.90 -10.09
C SER A 70 -17.33 7.84 -11.19
N ARG A 71 -16.59 6.72 -11.13
CA ARG A 71 -16.63 5.68 -12.18
C ARG A 71 -17.40 4.43 -11.73
N ASP A 72 -17.86 3.66 -12.71
CA ASP A 72 -18.56 2.40 -12.52
C ASP A 72 -17.72 1.30 -11.84
N ARG A 73 -18.41 0.33 -11.24
CA ARG A 73 -17.79 -0.77 -10.46
C ARG A 73 -16.75 -1.57 -11.25
N ALA A 74 -16.99 -1.84 -12.53
CA ALA A 74 -16.00 -2.51 -13.39
C ALA A 74 -14.69 -1.71 -13.52
N ALA A 75 -14.76 -0.39 -13.61
CA ALA A 75 -13.57 0.46 -13.71
C ALA A 75 -12.79 0.46 -12.38
N LYS A 76 -13.48 0.51 -11.24
CA LYS A 76 -12.90 0.37 -9.90
C LYS A 76 -12.14 -0.94 -9.77
N ALA A 77 -12.75 -2.04 -10.17
CA ALA A 77 -12.14 -3.36 -10.08
C ALA A 77 -10.90 -3.52 -10.99
N ARG A 78 -10.92 -2.99 -12.22
CA ARG A 78 -9.73 -3.01 -13.11
C ARG A 78 -8.54 -2.25 -12.53
N VAL A 79 -8.78 -1.07 -11.96
CA VAL A 79 -7.69 -0.28 -11.37
C VAL A 79 -7.19 -0.92 -10.06
N ALA A 80 -8.08 -1.50 -9.25
CA ALA A 80 -7.68 -2.29 -8.09
C ALA A 80 -6.84 -3.51 -8.50
N LEU A 81 -7.17 -4.18 -9.60
CA LEU A 81 -6.38 -5.29 -10.14
C LEU A 81 -4.96 -4.84 -10.53
N PHE A 82 -4.85 -3.71 -11.23
CA PHE A 82 -3.57 -3.13 -11.62
C PHE A 82 -2.71 -2.78 -10.39
N LYS A 83 -3.30 -2.12 -9.40
CA LYS A 83 -2.65 -1.82 -8.11
C LYS A 83 -2.17 -3.09 -7.42
N GLY A 84 -3.05 -4.10 -7.30
CA GLY A 84 -2.72 -5.37 -6.67
C GLY A 84 -1.55 -6.08 -7.37
N GLY A 85 -1.52 -6.03 -8.70
CA GLY A 85 -0.42 -6.57 -9.50
C GLY A 85 0.90 -5.84 -9.28
N LEU A 86 0.89 -4.51 -9.21
CA LEU A 86 2.07 -3.70 -8.90
C LEU A 86 2.64 -4.03 -7.50
N ILE A 87 1.79 -4.09 -6.48
CA ILE A 87 2.22 -4.40 -5.10
C ILE A 87 2.78 -5.83 -5.04
N PHE A 88 2.15 -6.78 -5.75
CA PHE A 88 2.66 -8.15 -5.82
C PHE A 88 4.04 -8.22 -6.48
N ALA A 89 4.24 -7.52 -7.60
CA ALA A 89 5.54 -7.47 -8.29
C ALA A 89 6.62 -6.81 -7.42
N ALA A 90 6.29 -5.73 -6.73
CA ALA A 90 7.14 -5.07 -5.75
C ALA A 90 7.56 -6.03 -4.62
N ALA A 91 6.60 -6.73 -4.03
CA ALA A 91 6.86 -7.69 -2.96
C ALA A 91 7.72 -8.87 -3.45
N ALA A 92 7.47 -9.38 -4.66
CA ALA A 92 8.32 -10.39 -5.27
C ALA A 92 9.76 -9.90 -5.45
N GLY A 93 9.97 -8.65 -5.85
CA GLY A 93 11.30 -8.02 -5.92
C GLY A 93 12.02 -8.00 -4.57
N VAL A 94 11.32 -7.67 -3.49
CA VAL A 94 11.87 -7.72 -2.12
C VAL A 94 12.23 -9.16 -1.72
N VAL A 95 11.38 -10.15 -2.02
CA VAL A 95 11.68 -11.57 -1.77
C VAL A 95 12.96 -11.99 -2.49
N VAL A 96 13.10 -11.64 -3.78
CA VAL A 96 14.34 -11.91 -4.53
C VAL A 96 15.55 -11.26 -3.86
N GLN A 97 15.41 -10.02 -3.38
CA GLN A 97 16.49 -9.33 -2.68
C GLN A 97 16.84 -9.99 -1.34
N ILE A 98 15.85 -10.44 -0.57
CA ILE A 98 16.06 -11.21 0.66
C ILE A 98 16.85 -12.48 0.36
N VAL A 99 16.42 -13.27 -0.63
CA VAL A 99 17.10 -14.50 -1.04
C VAL A 99 18.54 -14.20 -1.47
N HIS A 100 18.74 -13.17 -2.30
CA HIS A 100 20.08 -12.74 -2.70
C HIS A 100 20.96 -12.38 -1.49
N ARG A 101 20.40 -11.75 -0.46
CA ARG A 101 21.10 -11.37 0.77
C ARG A 101 21.50 -12.55 1.64
N LEU A 102 20.74 -13.63 1.60
CA LEU A 102 21.09 -14.87 2.30
C LEU A 102 22.36 -15.51 1.70
N PHE A 103 22.56 -15.40 0.38
CA PHE A 103 23.76 -15.90 -0.30
C PHE A 103 24.92 -14.90 -0.33
N HIS A 104 24.63 -13.59 -0.31
CA HIS A 104 25.63 -12.53 -0.32
C HIS A 104 25.42 -11.59 0.88
N PRO A 105 25.85 -12.01 2.09
CA PRO A 105 25.69 -11.20 3.29
C PRO A 105 26.48 -9.89 3.14
N GLY A 106 25.77 -8.78 3.23
CA GLY A 106 26.36 -7.45 3.26
C GLY A 106 25.67 -6.65 4.34
N VAL A 107 26.44 -6.16 5.31
CA VAL A 107 25.93 -5.36 6.43
C VAL A 107 25.34 -4.05 5.87
N PRO A 108 24.05 -3.79 6.10
CA PRO A 108 23.45 -2.53 5.67
C PRO A 108 23.95 -1.36 6.52
N LEU A 109 23.94 -0.15 5.95
CA LEU A 109 24.36 1.06 6.66
C LEU A 109 23.28 1.46 7.65
N PHE A 110 23.53 1.22 8.94
CA PHE A 110 22.55 1.48 10.00
C PHE A 110 22.23 2.98 10.13
N GLU A 111 23.15 3.87 9.79
CA GLU A 111 22.94 5.32 9.81
C GLU A 111 21.89 5.72 8.76
N VAL A 112 22.00 5.18 7.55
CA VAL A 112 21.03 5.39 6.48
C VAL A 112 19.68 4.81 6.90
N MET A 113 19.66 3.59 7.45
CA MET A 113 18.43 2.98 7.93
C MET A 113 17.74 3.83 9.00
N GLY A 114 18.49 4.26 10.01
CA GLY A 114 17.98 5.04 11.12
C GLY A 114 17.47 6.41 10.68
N VAL A 115 18.23 7.16 9.89
CA VAL A 115 17.84 8.51 9.44
C VAL A 115 16.56 8.46 8.61
N PHE A 116 16.48 7.59 7.61
CA PHE A 116 15.32 7.53 6.73
C PHE A 116 14.09 6.90 7.41
N SER A 117 14.29 5.96 8.34
CA SER A 117 13.23 5.45 9.20
C SER A 117 12.68 6.55 10.12
N LEU A 118 13.53 7.37 10.74
CA LEU A 118 13.09 8.51 11.58
C LEU A 118 12.35 9.56 10.76
N LEU A 119 12.84 9.88 9.55
CA LEU A 119 12.15 10.79 8.64
C LEU A 119 10.75 10.27 8.29
N GLY A 120 10.64 8.98 7.98
CA GLY A 120 9.35 8.35 7.70
C GLY A 120 8.42 8.33 8.91
N LEU A 121 8.96 8.00 10.08
CA LEU A 121 8.22 8.02 11.34
C LEU A 121 7.70 9.43 11.66
N ALA A 122 8.49 10.47 11.41
CA ALA A 122 8.09 11.85 11.63
C ALA A 122 6.97 12.27 10.65
N ALA A 123 7.11 11.93 9.36
CA ALA A 123 6.11 12.25 8.36
C ALA A 123 4.78 11.51 8.60
N ASN A 124 4.84 10.20 8.80
CA ASN A 124 3.67 9.35 9.05
C ASN A 124 3.06 9.63 10.42
N GLY A 125 3.87 9.92 11.43
CA GLY A 125 3.41 10.37 12.75
C GLY A 125 2.72 11.73 12.71
N ALA A 126 3.23 12.69 11.92
CA ALA A 126 2.57 13.98 11.73
C ALA A 126 1.21 13.82 11.01
N CYS A 127 1.13 12.95 10.00
CA CYS A 127 -0.12 12.60 9.34
C CYS A 127 -1.11 11.96 10.34
N LEU A 128 -0.65 10.98 11.12
CA LEU A 128 -1.45 10.31 12.14
C LEU A 128 -1.98 11.29 13.18
N TRP A 129 -1.14 12.22 13.65
CA TRP A 129 -1.51 13.24 14.63
C TRP A 129 -2.54 14.22 14.09
N LEU A 130 -2.37 14.68 12.84
CA LEU A 130 -3.32 15.58 12.18
C LEU A 130 -4.70 14.91 11.97
N LEU A 131 -4.70 13.62 11.62
CA LEU A 131 -5.91 12.81 11.48
C LEU A 131 -6.57 12.53 12.84
N TRP A 132 -5.78 12.29 13.88
CA TRP A 132 -6.27 12.04 15.24
C TRP A 132 -7.10 13.21 15.77
N GLN A 133 -6.69 14.45 15.49
CA GLN A 133 -7.44 15.65 15.89
C GLN A 133 -8.83 15.74 15.23
N HIS A 134 -9.04 15.10 14.08
CA HIS A 134 -10.28 15.16 13.32
C HIS A 134 -11.09 13.85 13.39
N ARG A 135 -10.71 12.90 14.28
CA ARG A 135 -11.26 11.54 14.32
C ARG A 135 -12.77 11.45 14.62
N GLN A 136 -13.37 12.52 15.15
CA GLN A 136 -14.77 12.58 15.57
C GLN A 136 -15.71 13.09 14.47
N GLU A 137 -15.19 13.63 13.36
CA GLU A 137 -16.00 14.38 12.40
C GLU A 137 -16.53 13.54 11.21
N ASP A 138 -15.96 12.36 10.88
CA ASP A 138 -16.43 11.60 9.72
C ASP A 138 -16.09 10.09 9.73
N ILE A 139 -17.02 9.26 9.24
CA ILE A 139 -16.93 7.78 9.14
C ILE A 139 -15.81 7.31 8.20
N ASN A 140 -15.30 8.19 7.31
CA ASN A 140 -14.27 7.86 6.33
C ASN A 140 -12.81 8.03 6.84
N MET A 141 -12.61 8.51 8.07
CA MET A 141 -11.27 8.75 8.66
C MET A 141 -10.62 7.48 9.25
N SER A 142 -11.42 6.47 9.60
CA SER A 142 -10.94 5.23 10.23
C SER A 142 -9.96 4.44 9.35
N SER A 143 -10.17 4.43 8.02
CA SER A 143 -9.29 3.75 7.06
C SER A 143 -7.94 4.45 6.90
N VAL A 144 -7.92 5.79 6.89
CA VAL A 144 -6.68 6.56 6.74
C VAL A 144 -5.84 6.45 8.02
N TRP A 145 -6.50 6.46 9.18
CA TRP A 145 -5.86 6.23 10.47
C TRP A 145 -5.24 4.83 10.57
N ALA A 146 -5.92 3.80 10.06
CA ALA A 146 -5.42 2.44 10.08
C ALA A 146 -4.16 2.26 9.23
N CYS A 147 -4.10 2.83 8.02
CA CYS A 147 -2.91 2.72 7.16
C CYS A 147 -1.76 3.57 7.71
N SER A 148 -2.02 4.80 8.15
CA SER A 148 -1.00 5.64 8.79
C SER A 148 -0.38 5.00 10.05
N ARG A 149 -1.17 4.21 10.81
CA ARG A 149 -0.66 3.41 11.93
C ARG A 149 0.23 2.24 11.46
N ASN A 150 -0.07 1.62 10.32
CA ASN A 150 0.76 0.57 9.75
C ASN A 150 2.11 1.12 9.31
N ASP A 151 2.12 2.30 8.67
CA ASP A 151 3.34 2.97 8.25
C ASP A 151 4.24 3.29 9.46
N VAL A 152 3.66 3.84 10.53
CA VAL A 152 4.37 4.08 11.80
C VAL A 152 4.96 2.78 12.36
N ALA A 153 4.22 1.68 12.34
CA ALA A 153 4.72 0.39 12.82
C ALA A 153 5.86 -0.15 11.94
N GLY A 154 5.78 0.04 10.62
CA GLY A 154 6.83 -0.27 9.65
C GLY A 154 8.10 0.52 9.92
N ASN A 155 7.98 1.85 10.02
CA ASN A 155 9.10 2.72 10.33
C ASN A 155 9.76 2.34 11.67
N VAL A 156 8.97 2.08 12.73
CA VAL A 156 9.52 1.62 14.03
C VAL A 156 10.25 0.27 13.89
N ALA A 157 9.70 -0.69 13.14
CA ALA A 157 10.36 -1.97 12.91
C ALA A 157 11.72 -1.81 12.21
N VAL A 158 11.80 -0.93 11.22
CA VAL A 158 13.06 -0.57 10.54
C VAL A 158 14.03 0.13 11.49
N LEU A 159 13.54 1.01 12.38
CA LEU A 159 14.38 1.68 13.37
C LEU A 159 15.01 0.67 14.34
N VAL A 160 14.21 -0.30 14.79
CA VAL A 160 14.69 -1.42 15.63
C VAL A 160 15.71 -2.26 14.85
N ALA A 161 15.47 -2.55 13.57
CA ALA A 161 16.45 -3.23 12.73
C ALA A 161 17.77 -2.46 12.65
N ALA A 162 17.73 -1.14 12.44
CA ALA A 162 18.92 -0.28 12.39
C ALA A 162 19.72 -0.36 13.71
N ALA A 163 19.04 -0.25 14.86
CA ALA A 163 19.68 -0.38 16.16
C ALA A 163 20.31 -1.77 16.36
N LEU A 164 19.62 -2.84 15.94
CA LEU A 164 20.16 -4.20 16.02
C LEU A 164 21.34 -4.43 15.07
N VAL A 165 21.31 -3.87 13.86
CA VAL A 165 22.45 -3.92 12.92
C VAL A 165 23.64 -3.18 13.52
N TRP A 166 23.43 -2.01 14.14
CA TRP A 166 24.49 -1.27 14.82
C TRP A 166 25.11 -2.08 15.97
N LEU A 167 24.29 -2.71 16.81
CA LEU A 167 24.75 -3.50 17.96
C LEU A 167 25.42 -4.82 17.56
N THR A 168 24.91 -5.50 16.54
CA THR A 168 25.37 -6.83 16.16
C THR A 168 26.44 -6.81 15.07
N GLY A 169 26.55 -5.71 14.32
CA GLY A 169 27.39 -5.63 13.12
C GLY A 169 26.98 -6.60 12.01
N ALA A 170 25.75 -7.11 12.04
CA ALA A 170 25.30 -8.21 11.18
C ALA A 170 24.09 -7.81 10.31
N ALA A 171 23.93 -8.47 9.16
CA ALA A 171 22.85 -8.18 8.21
C ALA A 171 21.51 -8.87 8.56
N TRP A 172 21.51 -9.88 9.45
CA TRP A 172 20.32 -10.67 9.74
C TRP A 172 19.14 -9.86 10.33
N PRO A 173 19.31 -8.80 11.15
CA PRO A 173 18.18 -8.04 11.66
C PRO A 173 17.40 -7.32 10.55
N ASP A 174 18.09 -6.77 9.55
CA ASP A 174 17.47 -6.17 8.35
C ASP A 174 16.66 -7.21 7.58
N VAL A 175 17.22 -8.40 7.36
CA VAL A 175 16.54 -9.48 6.64
C VAL A 175 15.30 -9.98 7.38
N VAL A 176 15.34 -10.12 8.70
CA VAL A 176 14.19 -10.53 9.52
C VAL A 176 13.06 -9.51 9.41
N VAL A 177 13.36 -8.23 9.58
CA VAL A 177 12.33 -7.18 9.47
C VAL A 177 11.80 -7.07 8.04
N ALA A 178 12.67 -7.12 7.04
CA ALA A 178 12.26 -7.14 5.63
C ALA A 178 11.33 -8.32 5.32
N SER A 179 11.60 -9.50 5.88
CA SER A 179 10.77 -10.69 5.73
C SER A 179 9.37 -10.51 6.33
N GLY A 180 9.27 -9.83 7.47
CA GLY A 180 7.98 -9.47 8.07
C GLY A 180 7.19 -8.49 7.22
N LEU A 181 7.84 -7.40 6.77
CA LEU A 181 7.21 -6.37 5.95
C LEU A 181 6.75 -6.92 4.59
N VAL A 182 7.58 -7.72 3.92
CA VAL A 182 7.21 -8.30 2.61
C VAL A 182 6.06 -9.30 2.74
N LEU A 183 5.97 -10.04 3.86
CA LEU A 183 4.84 -10.93 4.12
C LEU A 183 3.53 -10.13 4.23
N LEU A 184 3.56 -9.00 4.95
CA LEU A 184 2.40 -8.11 5.04
C LEU A 184 1.99 -7.55 3.67
N LEU A 185 2.96 -7.12 2.86
CA LEU A 185 2.74 -6.66 1.49
C LEU A 185 2.13 -7.74 0.60
N LEU A 186 2.64 -8.97 0.65
CA LEU A 186 2.09 -10.11 -0.12
C LEU A 186 0.65 -10.43 0.29
N VAL A 187 0.38 -10.51 1.58
CA VAL A 187 -0.98 -10.76 2.10
C VAL A 187 -1.91 -9.62 1.71
N SER A 188 -1.42 -8.38 1.68
CA SER A 188 -2.16 -7.23 1.16
C SER A 188 -2.44 -7.37 -0.34
N SER A 189 -1.43 -7.64 -1.17
CA SER A 189 -1.61 -7.72 -2.62
C SER A 189 -2.56 -8.84 -3.03
N VAL A 190 -2.44 -10.03 -2.41
CA VAL A 190 -3.33 -11.16 -2.69
C VAL A 190 -4.78 -10.80 -2.37
N ARG A 191 -5.03 -10.13 -1.24
CA ARG A 191 -6.38 -9.64 -0.90
C ARG A 191 -6.92 -8.65 -1.93
N VAL A 192 -6.10 -7.70 -2.42
CA VAL A 192 -6.55 -6.71 -3.43
C VAL A 192 -6.94 -7.48 -4.69
N LEU A 193 -6.06 -8.36 -5.16
CA LEU A 193 -6.23 -9.12 -6.39
C LEU A 193 -7.47 -10.00 -6.33
N SER A 194 -7.66 -10.74 -5.24
CA SER A 194 -8.82 -11.61 -5.06
C SER A 194 -10.13 -10.81 -5.05
N ALA A 195 -10.19 -9.69 -4.34
CA ALA A 195 -11.38 -8.83 -4.30
C ALA A 195 -11.69 -8.23 -5.68
N ALA A 196 -10.68 -7.70 -6.37
CA ALA A 196 -10.83 -7.14 -7.71
C ALA A 196 -11.32 -8.17 -8.74
N LEU A 197 -10.78 -9.39 -8.70
CA LEU A 197 -11.22 -10.48 -9.58
C LEU A 197 -12.65 -10.92 -9.28
N ALA A 198 -13.06 -10.96 -8.01
CA ALA A 198 -14.43 -11.27 -7.63
C ALA A 198 -15.41 -10.22 -8.18
N GLU A 199 -15.10 -8.93 -8.03
CA GLU A 199 -15.97 -7.85 -8.51
C GLU A 199 -16.08 -7.82 -10.04
N LEU A 200 -14.99 -8.11 -10.77
CA LEU A 200 -15.03 -8.25 -12.23
C LEU A 200 -15.93 -9.41 -12.67
N ARG A 201 -15.90 -10.54 -11.96
CA ARG A 201 -16.77 -11.70 -12.25
C ARG A 201 -18.24 -11.38 -12.00
N ILE A 202 -18.54 -10.68 -10.91
CA ILE A 202 -19.91 -10.25 -10.58
C ILE A 202 -20.42 -9.29 -11.67
N THR A 203 -19.61 -8.28 -12.03
CA THR A 203 -20.01 -7.29 -13.03
C THR A 203 -20.17 -7.91 -14.43
N ALA A 204 -19.31 -8.86 -14.81
CA ALA A 204 -19.44 -9.58 -16.07
C ALA A 204 -20.73 -10.43 -16.14
N LYS A 205 -21.12 -11.07 -15.02
CA LYS A 205 -22.36 -11.85 -14.93
C LYS A 205 -23.63 -10.99 -14.90
N ALA A 206 -23.52 -9.75 -14.42
CA ALA A 206 -24.63 -8.80 -14.34
C ALA A 206 -24.91 -8.07 -15.67
N SER A 207 -24.01 -8.14 -16.66
CA SER A 207 -24.28 -7.64 -18.01
C SER A 207 -25.25 -8.59 -18.70
N PRO A 208 -26.52 -8.21 -18.96
CA PRO A 208 -27.41 -9.09 -19.69
C PRO A 208 -26.85 -9.27 -21.09
N ALA A 209 -26.78 -10.53 -21.54
CA ALA A 209 -26.72 -10.82 -22.96
C ALA A 209 -27.84 -10.00 -23.62
N GLN A 210 -27.47 -9.12 -24.56
CA GLN A 210 -28.45 -8.44 -25.40
C GLN A 210 -29.33 -9.53 -26.03
N THR A 211 -30.60 -9.49 -25.66
CA THR A 211 -31.73 -10.21 -26.24
C THR A 211 -31.77 -9.93 -27.74
N THR A 212 -31.17 -10.82 -28.54
CA THR A 212 -31.59 -11.04 -29.92
C THR A 212 -32.68 -12.10 -29.88
N ASP A 213 -33.91 -11.69 -29.58
CA ASP A 213 -35.11 -12.46 -29.90
C ASP A 213 -36.23 -11.44 -30.14
N LEU A 214 -36.38 -11.04 -31.40
CA LEU A 214 -37.59 -10.38 -31.88
C LEU A 214 -38.44 -11.49 -32.54
N PRO A 215 -39.57 -11.92 -31.95
CA PRO A 215 -40.53 -12.72 -32.68
C PRO A 215 -41.26 -11.78 -33.65
N THR A 216 -40.87 -11.79 -34.92
CA THR A 216 -41.66 -11.18 -35.99
C THR A 216 -42.96 -11.97 -36.11
N SER A 217 -43.99 -11.46 -35.45
CA SER A 217 -45.37 -11.85 -35.67
C SER A 217 -45.76 -11.49 -37.11
N LEU A 218 -46.24 -12.48 -37.84
CA LEU A 218 -47.00 -12.32 -39.09
C LEU A 218 -48.33 -11.59 -38.79
N PRO A 219 -48.80 -10.73 -39.69
CA PRO A 219 -50.22 -10.55 -39.88
C PRO A 219 -50.63 -10.77 -41.34
N GLY A 220 -51.74 -11.51 -41.53
CA GLY A 220 -52.65 -11.39 -42.67
C GLY A 220 -52.37 -12.32 -43.84
#